data_AF-A0A6G6ZYQ8-F1
#
_entry.id   AF-A0A6G6ZYQ8-F1
#
_cell.length_a   1.000
_cell.length_b   1.000
_cell.length_c   1.000
_cell.angle_alpha   90.00
_cell.angle_beta   90.00
_cell.angle_gamma   90.00
#
_symmetry.space_group_name_H-M   'P 1'
#
loop_
_entity.id
_entity.type
_entity.pdbx_description
1 polymer ?
#
loop_
_entity_poly.entity_id
_entity_poly.type
_entity_poly.pdbx_seq_one_letter_code
_entity_poly.pdbx_strand_id
1 'polypeptide(L)'
;MPAPLKTCSPLFWSPDLGIDYGAATLSLRDLLPQVGQGISAFFEPQDRLLVGETLQLIWHPPVSDINGWSEQPSELVHSHLLQVRVSGPQQPPAQPMHDLHRGRQRFALQVLACTPLLAALKAQPLDQQTWSLPGIGRPQGACLSWDEALWCGRADVGGLTCLSAANGSEGMMEMILEIIGDQVSGLLSVHLDPGGNTYEWGRRVLAGAELIAIRRALEHARPLQDTQDAYLVG
;
A
#
# COMPACT_ATOMS: atom_id res chain seq x y z
N MET A 1 23.87 2.83 -11.50
CA MET A 1 22.84 3.15 -10.49
C MET A 1 22.58 1.90 -9.67
N PRO A 2 22.41 1.98 -8.33
CA PRO A 2 21.94 0.83 -7.57
C PRO A 2 20.56 0.39 -8.10
N ALA A 3 20.28 -0.91 -8.08
CA ALA A 3 18.97 -1.43 -8.47
C ALA A 3 17.88 -0.81 -7.56
N PRO A 4 16.70 -0.47 -8.10
CA PRO A 4 15.59 0.01 -7.29
C PRO A 4 15.22 -1.05 -6.25
N LEU A 5 14.92 -0.61 -5.03
CA LEU A 5 14.46 -1.51 -3.98
C LEU A 5 13.06 -2.02 -4.34
N LYS A 6 12.81 -3.31 -4.13
CA LYS A 6 11.46 -3.87 -4.24
C LYS A 6 10.58 -3.21 -3.18
N THR A 7 9.46 -2.63 -3.62
CA THR A 7 8.41 -2.13 -2.74
C THR A 7 7.32 -3.18 -2.60
N CYS A 8 6.82 -3.38 -1.39
CA CYS A 8 5.57 -4.10 -1.15
C CYS A 8 4.89 -3.59 0.13
N SER A 9 3.64 -3.99 0.35
CA SER A 9 3.02 -3.91 1.67
C SER A 9 2.93 -5.32 2.25
N PRO A 10 3.34 -5.56 3.50
CA PRO A 10 3.01 -6.83 4.14
C PRO A 10 1.50 -6.95 4.28
N LEU A 11 1.01 -8.18 4.40
CA LEU A 11 -0.42 -8.42 4.60
C LEU A 11 -0.91 -7.90 5.95
N PHE A 12 -0.07 -8.05 6.98
CA PHE A 12 -0.36 -7.61 8.34
C PHE A 12 0.95 -7.32 9.08
N TRP A 13 0.96 -6.24 9.85
CA TRP A 13 1.99 -6.03 10.86
C TRP A 13 1.70 -6.89 12.08
N SER A 14 2.73 -7.57 12.60
CA SER A 14 2.50 -8.49 13.72
C SER A 14 2.27 -7.69 15.02
N PRO A 15 1.20 -7.98 15.78
CA PRO A 15 0.78 -7.21 16.95
C PRO A 15 1.62 -7.50 18.21
N ASP A 16 2.84 -8.04 18.10
CA ASP A 16 3.63 -8.50 19.26
C ASP A 16 4.12 -7.37 20.18
N LEU A 17 3.62 -6.15 19.97
CA LEU A 17 3.92 -4.97 20.76
C LEU A 17 3.03 -4.82 22.00
N GLY A 18 2.05 -5.72 22.21
CA GLY A 18 1.16 -5.67 23.39
C GLY A 18 0.19 -4.49 23.36
N ILE A 19 -0.16 -4.02 22.17
CA ILE A 19 -1.00 -2.85 21.93
C ILE A 19 -2.47 -3.26 22.07
N ASP A 20 -3.23 -2.49 22.84
CA ASP A 20 -4.68 -2.64 22.93
C ASP A 20 -5.37 -1.90 21.78
N TYR A 21 -5.53 -2.58 20.65
CA TYR A 21 -6.23 -2.02 19.48
C TYR A 21 -7.72 -1.73 19.71
N GLY A 22 -8.28 -2.12 20.87
CA GLY A 22 -9.63 -1.74 21.28
C GLY A 22 -9.70 -0.41 22.03
N ALA A 23 -8.57 0.24 22.31
CA ALA A 23 -8.53 1.53 22.99
C ALA A 23 -9.15 2.63 22.12
N ALA A 24 -9.89 3.55 22.75
CA ALA A 24 -10.52 4.69 22.07
C ALA A 24 -9.51 5.62 21.37
N THR A 25 -8.27 5.65 21.86
CA THR A 25 -7.17 6.41 21.27
C THR A 25 -5.89 5.60 21.30
N LEU A 26 -5.12 5.65 20.22
CA LEU A 26 -3.82 5.01 20.08
C LEU A 26 -2.74 6.05 19.75
N SER A 27 -1.63 5.97 20.47
CA SER A 27 -0.44 6.78 20.20
C SER A 27 0.31 6.23 18.99
N LEU A 28 0.40 7.02 17.92
CA LEU A 28 1.11 6.63 16.70
C LEU A 28 2.58 6.30 16.99
N ARG A 29 3.19 7.00 17.94
CA ARG A 29 4.57 6.76 18.36
C ARG A 29 4.78 5.37 18.97
N ASP A 30 3.76 4.82 19.61
CA ASP A 30 3.82 3.49 20.22
C ASP A 30 3.55 2.38 19.20
N LEU A 31 2.86 2.70 18.09
CA LEU A 31 2.61 1.79 16.97
C LEU A 31 3.79 1.74 15.98
N LEU A 32 4.42 2.88 15.70
CA LEU A 32 5.33 3.05 14.59
C LEU A 32 6.70 2.38 14.84
N PRO A 33 7.20 1.54 13.92
CA PRO A 33 8.53 0.95 14.05
C PRO A 33 9.66 1.99 14.09
N GLN A 34 10.60 1.80 15.01
CA GLN A 34 11.76 2.67 15.18
C GLN A 34 12.97 2.18 14.39
N VAL A 35 13.80 3.11 13.91
CA VAL A 35 15.07 2.75 13.26
C VAL A 35 15.96 1.97 14.24
N GLY A 36 16.51 0.85 13.80
CA GLY A 36 17.26 -0.07 14.67
C GLY A 36 16.40 -1.10 15.39
N GLN A 37 15.07 -1.00 15.34
CA GLN A 37 14.18 -2.01 15.93
C GLN A 37 14.08 -3.27 15.06
N GLY A 38 14.05 -4.43 15.71
CA GLY A 38 13.60 -5.68 15.10
C GLY A 38 12.09 -5.80 15.18
N ILE A 39 11.44 -5.99 14.04
CA ILE A 39 9.98 -6.17 13.92
C ILE A 39 9.68 -7.45 13.15
N SER A 40 8.40 -7.77 12.99
CA SER A 40 8.00 -8.84 12.10
C SER A 40 6.67 -8.55 11.42
N ALA A 41 6.50 -9.09 10.22
CA ALA A 41 5.30 -8.92 9.44
C ALA A 41 4.97 -10.20 8.67
N PHE A 42 3.72 -10.32 8.25
CA PHE A 42 3.22 -11.45 7.48
C PHE A 42 3.21 -11.14 5.98
N PHE A 43 3.60 -12.13 5.20
CA PHE A 43 3.72 -12.05 3.75
C PHE A 43 2.99 -13.22 3.09
N GLU A 44 2.63 -13.04 1.82
CA GLU A 44 2.14 -14.13 0.99
C GLU A 44 3.28 -15.10 0.67
N PRO A 45 3.02 -16.41 0.56
CA PRO A 45 4.03 -17.37 0.12
C PRO A 45 4.66 -17.03 -1.23
N GLN A 46 3.94 -16.32 -2.10
CA GLN A 46 4.43 -15.87 -3.41
C GLN A 46 5.37 -14.66 -3.36
N ASP A 47 5.47 -13.95 -2.23
CA ASP A 47 6.36 -12.77 -2.11
C ASP A 47 7.85 -13.15 -2.20
N ARG A 48 8.19 -14.42 -1.89
CA ARG A 48 9.52 -15.03 -2.04
C ARG A 48 10.65 -14.17 -1.47
N LEU A 49 10.51 -13.76 -0.21
CA LEU A 49 11.52 -12.94 0.46
C LEU A 49 12.84 -13.72 0.67
N LEU A 50 13.96 -13.04 0.45
CA LEU A 50 15.31 -13.56 0.59
C LEU A 50 15.99 -12.99 1.84
N VAL A 51 16.59 -13.87 2.64
CA VAL A 51 17.35 -13.45 3.84
C VAL A 51 18.52 -12.55 3.44
N GLY A 52 18.67 -11.43 4.14
CA GLY A 52 19.68 -10.42 3.90
C GLY A 52 19.30 -9.37 2.87
N GLU A 53 18.21 -9.56 2.12
CA GLU A 53 17.73 -8.56 1.16
C GLU A 53 17.22 -7.30 1.87
N THR A 54 17.27 -6.17 1.18
CA THR A 54 16.71 -4.90 1.65
C THR A 54 15.49 -4.55 0.82
N LEU A 55 14.39 -4.21 1.49
CA LEU A 55 13.09 -3.93 0.87
C LEU A 55 12.56 -2.58 1.33
N GLN A 56 11.63 -2.04 0.55
CA GLN A 56 10.75 -0.95 0.96
C GLN A 56 9.39 -1.54 1.35
N LEU A 57 8.94 -1.27 2.57
CA LEU A 57 7.63 -1.71 3.05
C LEU A 57 6.73 -0.51 3.33
N ILE A 58 5.50 -0.56 2.84
CA ILE A 58 4.47 0.40 3.21
C ILE A 58 3.89 -0.03 4.55
N TRP A 59 4.08 0.79 5.57
CA TRP A 59 3.46 0.63 6.88
C TRP A 59 2.14 1.39 6.92
N HIS A 60 1.09 0.67 7.31
CA HIS A 60 -0.27 1.19 7.44
C HIS A 60 -0.62 1.27 8.93
N PRO A 61 -1.37 2.30 9.36
CA PRO A 61 -2.02 2.27 10.66
C PRO A 61 -3.12 1.19 10.73
N PRO A 62 -3.61 0.87 11.94
CA PRO A 62 -4.37 -0.35 12.19
C PRO A 62 -5.61 -0.59 11.32
N VAL A 63 -6.43 0.43 11.01
CA VAL A 63 -7.64 0.21 10.20
C VAL A 63 -7.26 -0.10 8.75
N SER A 64 -6.32 0.68 8.19
CA SER A 64 -5.83 0.49 6.82
C SER A 64 -4.98 -0.76 6.66
N ASP A 65 -4.33 -1.26 7.72
CA ASP A 65 -3.60 -2.53 7.67
C ASP A 65 -4.53 -3.71 7.40
N ILE A 66 -5.80 -3.62 7.82
CA ILE A 66 -6.79 -4.68 7.63
C ILE A 66 -7.65 -4.42 6.39
N ASN A 67 -8.08 -3.17 6.18
CA ASN A 67 -9.13 -2.84 5.21
C ASN A 67 -8.66 -1.92 4.07
N GLY A 68 -7.40 -1.50 4.08
CA GLY A 68 -6.85 -0.54 3.14
C GLY A 68 -7.32 0.90 3.38
N TRP A 69 -6.72 1.85 2.65
CA TRP A 69 -7.10 3.26 2.77
C TRP A 69 -8.51 3.55 2.25
N SER A 70 -9.10 2.62 1.49
CA SER A 70 -10.46 2.76 0.99
C SER A 70 -11.51 2.89 2.11
N GLU A 71 -11.25 2.34 3.30
CA GLU A 71 -12.13 2.44 4.47
C GLU A 71 -11.74 3.52 5.49
N GLN A 72 -10.48 3.90 5.55
CA GLN A 72 -9.99 4.95 6.45
C GLN A 72 -8.97 5.86 5.75
N PRO A 73 -9.39 6.68 4.77
CA PRO A 73 -8.45 7.44 3.95
C PRO A 73 -7.55 8.39 4.75
N SER A 74 -8.00 8.92 5.89
CA SER A 74 -7.18 9.81 6.71
C SER A 74 -5.91 9.15 7.22
N GLU A 75 -5.87 7.83 7.35
CA GLU A 75 -4.67 7.11 7.79
C GLU A 75 -3.50 7.21 6.81
N LEU A 76 -3.74 7.60 5.56
CA LEU A 76 -2.66 7.84 4.60
C LEU A 76 -1.67 8.92 5.10
N VAL A 77 -2.10 9.95 5.86
CA VAL A 77 -1.16 10.92 6.47
C VAL A 77 -0.30 10.31 7.59
N HIS A 78 -0.75 9.21 8.17
CA HIS A 78 -0.07 8.51 9.27
C HIS A 78 0.73 7.30 8.79
N SER A 79 0.54 6.85 7.55
CA SER A 79 1.34 5.81 6.92
C SER A 79 2.82 6.19 6.75
N HIS A 80 3.69 5.18 6.76
CA HIS A 80 5.13 5.35 6.65
C HIS A 80 5.72 4.41 5.61
N LEU A 81 6.80 4.83 4.97
CA LEU A 81 7.66 3.97 4.17
C LEU A 81 8.83 3.51 5.04
N LEU A 82 8.93 2.21 5.26
CA LEU A 82 10.04 1.59 5.97
C LEU A 82 11.06 1.07 4.95
N GLN A 83 12.34 1.29 5.21
CA GLN A 83 13.39 0.48 4.60
C GLN A 83 13.80 -0.58 5.60
N VAL A 84 13.73 -1.85 5.23
CA VAL A 84 14.00 -2.96 6.13
C VAL A 84 14.99 -3.94 5.52
N ARG A 85 15.72 -4.67 6.37
CA ARG A 85 16.47 -5.86 5.97
C ARG A 85 15.76 -7.11 6.47
N VAL A 86 15.59 -8.11 5.59
CA VAL A 86 15.00 -9.39 5.97
C VAL A 86 16.01 -10.19 6.79
N SER A 87 15.69 -10.43 8.06
CA SER A 87 16.57 -11.18 8.98
C SER A 87 16.39 -12.68 8.85
N GLY A 88 15.18 -13.14 8.52
CA GLY A 88 14.87 -14.56 8.37
C GLY A 88 13.40 -14.88 8.65
N PRO A 89 12.96 -16.12 8.37
CA PRO A 89 11.64 -16.58 8.79
C PRO A 89 11.55 -16.58 10.33
N GLN A 90 10.39 -16.23 10.85
CA GLN A 90 10.08 -16.25 12.27
C GLN A 90 8.96 -17.26 12.53
N GLN A 91 9.01 -17.94 13.67
CA GLN A 91 7.93 -18.85 14.05
C GLN A 91 6.63 -18.06 14.24
N PRO A 92 5.47 -18.62 13.82
CA PRO A 92 4.19 -18.01 14.11
C PRO A 92 4.00 -17.90 15.64
N PRO A 93 3.22 -16.92 16.12
CA PRO A 93 2.97 -16.76 17.54
C PRO A 93 2.29 -18.00 18.13
N ALA A 94 2.45 -18.21 19.44
CA ALA A 94 1.77 -19.30 20.15
C ALA A 94 0.24 -19.20 19.96
N GLN A 95 -0.42 -20.34 19.80
CA GLN A 95 -1.87 -20.40 19.57
C GLN A 95 -2.68 -19.71 20.68
N PRO A 96 -3.85 -19.14 20.36
CA PRO A 96 -4.57 -19.20 19.09
C PRO A 96 -4.12 -18.14 18.08
N MET A 97 -3.92 -18.56 16.82
CA MET A 97 -3.62 -17.66 15.71
C MET A 97 -4.93 -17.21 15.05
N HIS A 98 -5.09 -15.91 14.83
CA HIS A 98 -6.24 -15.37 14.10
C HIS A 98 -6.28 -15.95 12.67
N ASP A 99 -7.47 -16.24 12.14
CA ASP A 99 -7.63 -16.91 10.84
C ASP A 99 -6.97 -16.11 9.69
N LEU A 100 -6.90 -14.78 9.82
CA LEU A 100 -6.21 -13.87 8.88
C LEU A 100 -4.72 -14.20 8.65
N HIS A 101 -4.05 -14.81 9.63
CA HIS A 101 -2.64 -15.19 9.51
C HIS A 101 -2.45 -16.65 9.03
N ARG A 102 -3.54 -17.41 8.85
CA ARG A 102 -3.45 -18.82 8.43
C ARG A 102 -2.87 -18.91 7.02
N GLY A 103 -1.83 -19.73 6.87
CA GLY A 103 -1.14 -19.93 5.60
C GLY A 103 -0.16 -18.81 5.21
N ARG A 104 -0.01 -17.77 6.04
CA ARG A 104 0.91 -16.66 5.79
C ARG A 104 2.30 -16.95 6.36
N GLN A 105 3.32 -16.38 5.73
CA GLN A 105 4.70 -16.51 6.19
C GLN A 105 5.09 -15.31 7.03
N ARG A 106 5.60 -15.55 8.24
CA ARG A 106 6.09 -14.49 9.12
C ARG A 106 7.60 -14.35 8.95
N PHE A 107 8.07 -13.13 8.72
CA PHE A 107 9.49 -12.81 8.64
C PHE A 107 9.90 -11.80 9.71
N ALA A 108 11.06 -12.03 10.31
CA ALA A 108 11.76 -11.05 11.12
C ALA A 108 12.45 -10.03 10.21
N LEU A 109 12.33 -8.76 10.57
CA LEU A 109 12.80 -7.62 9.79
C LEU A 109 13.59 -6.68 10.70
N GLN A 110 14.66 -6.11 10.17
CA GLN A 110 15.42 -5.05 10.83
C GLN A 110 15.09 -3.72 10.18
N VAL A 111 14.55 -2.76 10.94
CA VAL A 111 14.25 -1.42 10.43
C VAL A 111 15.53 -0.62 10.23
N LEU A 112 15.74 -0.15 9.01
CA LEU A 112 16.90 0.64 8.59
C LEU A 112 16.53 2.12 8.41
N ALA A 113 15.32 2.41 7.93
CA ALA A 113 14.78 3.75 7.80
C ALA A 113 13.27 3.74 8.02
N CYS A 114 12.73 4.87 8.48
CA CYS A 114 11.30 5.10 8.63
C CYS A 114 11.00 6.54 8.21
N THR A 115 10.23 6.70 7.15
CA THR A 115 9.93 8.01 6.54
C THR A 115 8.43 8.16 6.38
N PRO A 116 7.82 9.33 6.69
CA PRO A 116 6.40 9.56 6.41
C PRO A 116 6.08 9.30 4.94
N LEU A 117 5.04 8.51 4.66
CA LEU A 117 4.75 7.98 3.33
C LEU A 117 4.50 9.12 2.33
N LEU A 118 3.67 10.09 2.69
CA LEU A 118 3.37 11.24 1.83
C LEU A 118 4.62 12.05 1.46
N ALA A 119 5.55 12.20 2.40
CA ALA A 119 6.81 12.90 2.14
C ALA A 119 7.68 12.08 1.18
N ALA A 120 7.78 10.77 1.39
CA ALA A 120 8.52 9.87 0.51
C ALA A 120 7.93 9.85 -0.92
N LEU A 121 6.61 9.81 -1.05
CA LEU A 121 5.91 9.84 -2.33
C LEU A 121 6.18 11.13 -3.11
N LYS A 122 6.14 12.29 -2.44
CA LYS A 122 6.39 13.60 -3.05
C LYS A 122 7.85 13.85 -3.42
N ALA A 123 8.78 13.22 -2.70
CA ALA A 123 10.22 13.34 -2.94
C ALA A 123 10.71 12.54 -4.16
N GLN A 124 9.85 11.70 -4.77
CA GLN A 124 10.23 10.87 -5.90
C GLN A 124 10.62 11.71 -7.13
N PRO A 125 11.74 11.38 -7.80
CA PRO A 125 12.08 12.00 -9.07
C PRO A 125 11.08 11.58 -10.14
N LEU A 126 10.78 12.49 -11.07
CA LEU A 126 9.96 12.16 -12.23
C LEU A 126 10.73 11.22 -13.16
N ASP A 127 10.15 10.05 -13.44
CA ASP A 127 10.67 9.09 -14.40
C ASP A 127 9.50 8.41 -15.14
N GLN A 128 9.50 8.56 -16.46
CA GLN A 128 8.43 8.05 -17.33
C GLN A 128 8.50 6.53 -17.55
N GLN A 129 9.62 5.90 -17.19
CA GLN A 129 9.86 4.48 -17.39
C GLN A 129 9.71 3.67 -16.09
N THR A 130 9.37 4.29 -14.96
CA THR A 130 9.39 3.61 -13.67
C THR A 130 8.40 2.45 -13.61
N TRP A 131 7.20 2.62 -14.16
CA TRP A 131 6.17 1.58 -14.22
C TRP A 131 5.09 1.92 -15.26
N SER A 132 4.24 0.95 -15.57
CA SER A 132 3.04 1.12 -16.42
C SER A 132 1.84 0.42 -15.80
N LEU A 133 0.63 0.94 -16.05
CA LEU A 133 -0.59 0.29 -15.58
C LEU A 133 -0.70 -1.12 -16.18
N PRO A 134 -1.10 -2.12 -15.37
CA PRO A 134 -1.19 -3.49 -15.86
C PRO A 134 -2.30 -3.59 -16.91
N GLY A 135 -1.95 -4.20 -18.04
CA GLY A 135 -2.86 -4.54 -19.11
C GLY A 135 -3.44 -5.95 -18.93
N ILE A 136 -4.70 -6.12 -19.33
CA ILE A 136 -5.42 -7.38 -19.33
C ILE A 136 -5.63 -7.80 -20.78
N GLY A 137 -5.10 -8.97 -21.14
CA GLY A 137 -5.30 -9.56 -22.46
C GLY A 137 -6.68 -10.19 -22.57
N ARG A 138 -7.46 -9.79 -23.59
CA ARG A 138 -8.74 -10.40 -23.95
C ARG A 138 -8.71 -10.96 -25.37
N PRO A 139 -9.65 -11.87 -25.72
CA PRO A 139 -9.80 -12.35 -27.08
C PRO A 139 -10.02 -11.23 -28.12
N GLN A 140 -10.65 -10.12 -27.72
CA GLN A 140 -10.91 -8.96 -28.58
C GLN A 140 -9.82 -7.88 -28.55
N GLY A 141 -8.72 -8.08 -27.81
CA GLY A 141 -7.64 -7.11 -27.64
C GLY A 141 -7.23 -6.93 -26.17
N ALA A 142 -6.27 -6.05 -25.92
CA ALA A 142 -5.87 -5.71 -24.55
C ALA A 142 -6.59 -4.44 -24.05
N CYS A 143 -6.96 -4.41 -22.77
CA CYS A 143 -7.45 -3.23 -22.07
C CYS A 143 -6.62 -2.99 -20.80
N LEU A 144 -6.76 -1.83 -20.15
CA LEU A 144 -6.14 -1.62 -18.84
C LEU A 144 -7.03 -2.24 -17.75
N SER A 145 -6.40 -2.70 -16.66
CA SER A 145 -7.10 -3.15 -15.44
C SER A 145 -8.13 -2.14 -14.92
N TRP A 146 -7.77 -0.86 -14.94
CA TRP A 146 -8.65 0.25 -14.55
C TRP A 146 -9.87 0.44 -15.46
N ASP A 147 -9.86 -0.10 -16.69
CA ASP A 147 -11.05 -0.09 -17.56
C ASP A 147 -12.14 -1.05 -17.06
N GLU A 148 -11.80 -2.01 -16.19
CA GLU A 148 -12.71 -3.01 -15.62
C GLU A 148 -13.23 -2.65 -14.22
N ALA A 149 -12.88 -1.48 -13.70
CA ALA A 149 -13.34 -1.04 -12.40
C ALA A 149 -14.88 -0.96 -12.38
N LEU A 150 -15.50 -1.75 -11.50
CA LEU A 150 -16.95 -1.75 -11.26
C LEU A 150 -17.33 -0.76 -10.15
N TRP A 151 -16.36 -0.45 -9.29
CA TRP A 151 -16.48 0.53 -8.22
C TRP A 151 -15.20 1.35 -8.13
N CYS A 152 -15.35 2.66 -7.89
CA CYS A 152 -14.25 3.58 -7.65
C CYS A 152 -14.58 4.45 -6.43
N GLY A 153 -13.59 4.67 -5.59
CA GLY A 153 -13.63 5.58 -4.45
C GLY A 153 -12.42 6.52 -4.48
N ARG A 154 -12.59 7.77 -4.06
CA ARG A 154 -11.50 8.73 -3.95
C ARG A 154 -11.52 9.54 -2.66
N ALA A 155 -10.36 9.88 -2.16
CA ALA A 155 -10.18 10.87 -1.09
C ALA A 155 -8.96 11.75 -1.38
N ASP A 156 -9.06 13.03 -1.02
CA ASP A 156 -7.94 13.96 -1.08
C ASP A 156 -7.33 14.10 0.31
N VAL A 157 -6.07 13.67 0.47
CA VAL A 157 -5.42 13.52 1.76
C VAL A 157 -3.99 14.06 1.68
N GLY A 158 -3.67 15.04 2.53
CA GLY A 158 -2.33 15.64 2.58
C GLY A 158 -1.85 16.25 1.25
N GLY A 159 -2.78 16.72 0.41
CA GLY A 159 -2.49 17.31 -0.91
C GLY A 159 -2.17 16.30 -2.02
N LEU A 160 -2.47 15.02 -1.80
CA LEU A 160 -2.49 13.97 -2.82
C LEU A 160 -3.92 13.40 -2.93
N THR A 161 -4.22 12.73 -4.03
CA THR A 161 -5.49 12.02 -4.23
C THR A 161 -5.23 10.52 -4.10
N CYS A 162 -5.89 9.87 -3.14
CA CYS A 162 -5.99 8.42 -3.06
C CYS A 162 -7.19 7.97 -3.91
N LEU A 163 -6.96 7.07 -4.86
CA LEU A 163 -7.97 6.50 -5.73
C LEU A 163 -7.96 4.98 -5.54
N SER A 164 -9.07 4.43 -5.07
CA SER A 164 -9.26 2.98 -4.90
C SER A 164 -10.32 2.50 -5.88
N ALA A 165 -10.19 1.27 -6.36
CA ALA A 165 -11.13 0.64 -7.26
C ALA A 165 -11.21 -0.87 -7.00
N ALA A 166 -12.35 -1.45 -7.37
CA ALA A 166 -12.58 -2.89 -7.31
C ALA A 166 -13.07 -3.39 -8.67
N ASN A 167 -12.57 -4.55 -9.10
CA ASN A 167 -13.04 -5.24 -10.29
C ASN A 167 -14.01 -6.39 -9.93
N GLY A 168 -14.63 -7.00 -10.94
CA GLY A 168 -15.58 -8.10 -10.75
C GLY A 168 -14.95 -9.45 -10.36
N SER A 169 -13.63 -9.52 -10.23
CA SER A 169 -12.86 -10.75 -9.96
C SER A 169 -12.16 -10.72 -8.61
N GLU A 170 -12.75 -10.03 -7.62
CA GLU A 170 -12.20 -9.87 -6.26
C GLU A 170 -10.85 -9.12 -6.22
N GLY A 171 -10.47 -8.48 -7.33
CA GLY A 171 -9.27 -7.67 -7.44
C GLY A 171 -9.51 -6.24 -6.96
N MET A 172 -8.56 -5.73 -6.19
CA MET A 172 -8.54 -4.36 -5.70
C MET A 172 -7.37 -3.62 -6.34
N MET A 173 -7.60 -2.37 -6.72
CA MET A 173 -6.61 -1.47 -7.27
C MET A 173 -6.56 -0.22 -6.40
N GLU A 174 -5.36 0.26 -6.09
CA GLU A 174 -5.19 1.55 -5.41
C GLU A 174 -4.10 2.36 -6.09
N MET A 175 -4.29 3.67 -6.16
CA MET A 175 -3.31 4.61 -6.68
C MET A 175 -3.22 5.83 -5.79
N ILE A 176 -1.99 6.30 -5.57
CA ILE A 176 -1.76 7.64 -5.02
C ILE A 176 -1.32 8.55 -6.14
N LEU A 177 -2.09 9.62 -6.32
CA LEU A 177 -1.96 10.56 -7.43
C LEU A 177 -1.59 11.95 -6.92
N GLU A 178 -0.82 12.66 -7.73
CA GLU A 178 -0.63 14.10 -7.63
C GLU A 178 -1.30 14.75 -8.84
N ILE A 179 -2.24 15.66 -8.57
CA ILE A 179 -3.01 16.35 -9.60
C ILE A 179 -2.69 17.84 -9.52
N ILE A 180 -2.05 18.37 -10.57
CA ILE A 180 -1.68 19.78 -10.69
C ILE A 180 -2.27 20.33 -11.98
N GLY A 181 -3.37 21.07 -11.86
CA GLY A 181 -4.16 21.49 -13.02
C GLY A 181 -4.65 20.27 -13.81
N ASP A 182 -4.30 20.21 -15.10
CA ASP A 182 -4.64 19.08 -15.97
C ASP A 182 -3.59 17.95 -15.97
N GLN A 183 -2.48 18.12 -15.26
CA GLN A 183 -1.49 17.07 -15.15
C GLN A 183 -1.86 16.09 -14.03
N VAL A 184 -1.94 14.80 -14.37
CA VAL A 184 -2.11 13.71 -13.40
C VAL A 184 -0.82 12.89 -13.37
N SER A 185 -0.19 12.82 -12.20
CA SER A 185 0.98 12.00 -11.95
C SER A 185 0.63 10.87 -10.99
N GLY A 186 0.93 9.63 -11.35
CA GLY A 186 0.91 8.52 -10.42
C GLY A 186 2.20 8.48 -9.60
N LEU A 187 2.09 8.20 -8.30
CA LEU A 187 3.22 8.10 -7.35
C LEU A 187 3.37 6.70 -6.77
N LEU A 188 2.26 5.97 -6.70
CA LEU A 188 2.16 4.58 -6.28
C LEU A 188 0.99 3.96 -7.05
N SER A 189 1.17 2.74 -7.56
CA SER A 189 0.10 1.90 -8.11
C SER A 189 0.15 0.54 -7.44
N VAL A 190 -0.98 0.12 -6.87
CA VAL A 190 -1.15 -1.16 -6.17
C VAL A 190 -2.21 -1.95 -6.92
N HIS A 191 -1.93 -3.23 -7.15
CA HIS A 191 -2.90 -4.18 -7.67
C HIS A 191 -2.87 -5.42 -6.76
N LEU A 192 -4.01 -5.73 -6.17
CA LEU A 192 -4.19 -6.87 -5.27
C LEU A 192 -5.17 -7.83 -5.96
N ASP A 193 -4.67 -8.99 -6.35
CA ASP A 193 -5.48 -10.02 -7.00
C ASP A 193 -5.24 -11.38 -6.33
N PRO A 194 -6.17 -12.35 -6.51
CA PRO A 194 -5.93 -13.73 -6.07
C PRO A 194 -4.64 -14.35 -6.64
N GLY A 195 -4.16 -13.86 -7.78
CA GLY A 195 -2.93 -14.31 -8.43
C GLY A 195 -1.65 -13.68 -7.89
N GLY A 196 -1.73 -12.65 -7.05
CA GLY A 196 -0.57 -11.91 -6.56
C GLY A 196 -0.84 -10.43 -6.34
N ASN A 197 0.03 -9.82 -5.52
CA ASN A 197 0.01 -8.40 -5.25
C ASN A 197 1.19 -7.73 -5.97
N THR A 198 0.94 -6.62 -6.65
CA THR A 198 1.99 -5.77 -7.24
C THR A 198 1.94 -4.37 -6.64
N TYR A 199 3.13 -3.82 -6.41
CA TYR A 199 3.32 -2.50 -5.81
C TYR A 199 4.35 -1.75 -6.64
N GLU A 200 3.86 -0.88 -7.51
CA GLU A 200 4.68 -0.07 -8.40
C GLU A 200 4.91 1.30 -7.75
N TRP A 201 6.13 1.50 -7.23
CA TRP A 201 6.58 2.75 -6.62
C TRP A 201 7.33 3.59 -7.65
N GLY A 202 6.83 4.79 -7.93
CA GLY A 202 7.46 5.66 -8.92
C GLY A 202 6.62 6.88 -9.25
N ARG A 203 7.25 8.02 -9.53
CA ARG A 203 6.55 9.20 -10.04
C ARG A 203 6.56 9.24 -11.55
N ARG A 204 5.37 9.14 -12.15
CA ARG A 204 5.17 9.17 -13.61
C ARG A 204 3.99 10.06 -13.98
N VAL A 205 4.12 10.87 -15.03
CA VAL A 205 2.97 11.58 -15.62
C VAL A 205 2.19 10.60 -16.49
N LEU A 206 0.89 10.45 -16.21
CA LEU A 206 0.02 9.59 -16.99
C LEU A 206 -0.27 10.23 -18.36
N ALA A 207 -0.29 9.41 -19.40
CA ALA A 207 -0.58 9.84 -20.76
C ALA A 207 -1.40 8.79 -21.53
N GLY A 208 -1.98 9.19 -22.66
CA GLY A 208 -2.69 8.28 -23.56
C GLY A 208 -3.82 7.50 -22.86
N ALA A 209 -3.85 6.19 -23.09
CA ALA A 209 -4.88 5.30 -22.54
C ALA A 209 -4.91 5.28 -21.01
N GLU A 210 -3.74 5.32 -20.35
CA GLU A 210 -3.65 5.32 -18.88
C GLU A 210 -4.29 6.57 -18.30
N LEU A 211 -3.99 7.75 -18.87
CA LEU A 211 -4.61 9.00 -18.42
C LEU A 211 -6.14 8.98 -18.62
N ILE A 212 -6.61 8.44 -19.75
CA ILE A 212 -8.05 8.34 -20.05
C ILE A 212 -8.73 7.43 -19.02
N ALA A 213 -8.17 6.25 -18.75
CA ALA A 213 -8.72 5.30 -17.79
C ALA A 213 -8.78 5.90 -16.38
N ILE A 214 -7.69 6.51 -15.91
CA ILE A 214 -7.64 7.12 -14.57
C ILE A 214 -8.54 8.36 -14.46
N ARG A 215 -8.63 9.19 -15.49
CA ARG A 215 -9.59 10.32 -15.49
C ARG A 215 -11.03 9.84 -15.42
N ARG A 216 -11.39 8.82 -16.20
CA ARG A 216 -12.72 8.19 -16.11
C ARG A 216 -12.97 7.65 -14.70
N ALA A 217 -12.00 6.96 -14.10
CA ALA A 217 -12.13 6.45 -12.75
C ALA A 217 -12.33 7.58 -11.73
N LEU A 218 -11.55 8.66 -11.81
CA LEU A 218 -11.68 9.85 -10.96
C LEU A 218 -13.04 10.55 -11.11
N GLU A 219 -13.57 10.64 -12.33
CA GLU A 219 -14.87 11.25 -12.63
C GLU A 219 -16.04 10.46 -12.01
N HIS A 220 -15.94 9.13 -11.99
CA HIS A 220 -16.99 8.25 -11.46
C HIS A 220 -16.76 7.86 -9.99
N ALA A 221 -15.61 8.22 -9.42
CA ALA A 221 -15.25 7.86 -8.06
C ALA A 221 -16.15 8.56 -7.04
N ARG A 222 -16.68 7.75 -6.12
CA ARG A 222 -17.42 8.27 -4.97
C ARG A 222 -16.44 8.87 -3.95
N PRO A 223 -16.79 9.95 -3.26
CA PRO A 223 -15.98 10.44 -2.16
C PRO A 223 -15.91 9.38 -1.06
N LEU A 224 -14.71 9.06 -0.60
CA LEU A 224 -14.45 8.21 0.54
C LEU A 224 -14.39 9.06 1.81
N GLN A 225 -14.84 8.46 2.89
CA GLN A 225 -14.81 9.03 4.22
C GLN A 225 -14.33 7.97 5.18
N ASP A 226 -13.73 8.42 6.27
CA ASP A 226 -13.34 7.56 7.37
C ASP A 226 -14.57 6.82 7.91
N THR A 227 -14.44 5.50 8.03
CA THR A 227 -15.47 4.64 8.63
C THR A 227 -15.41 4.64 10.15
N GLN A 228 -14.26 5.03 10.73
CA GLN A 228 -14.04 5.14 12.16
C GLN A 228 -13.72 6.59 12.56
N ASP A 229 -14.10 6.95 13.78
CA ASP A 229 -13.70 8.23 14.39
C ASP A 229 -12.17 8.33 14.49
N ALA A 230 -11.67 9.57 14.52
CA ALA A 230 -10.24 9.82 14.70
C ALA A 230 -9.75 9.25 16.05
N TYR A 231 -8.90 8.23 15.98
CA TYR A 231 -8.38 7.52 17.14
C TYR A 231 -6.84 7.61 17.28
N LEU A 232 -6.13 7.94 16.20
CA LEU A 232 -4.67 8.09 16.22
C LEU A 232 -4.26 9.47 16.77
N VAL A 233 -3.39 9.47 17.78
CA VAL A 233 -2.79 10.68 18.36
C VAL A 233 -1.28 10.68 18.17
N GLY A 234 -0.70 11.87 17.98
CA GLY A 234 0.73 12.09 17.68
C GLY A 234 1.65 12.08 18.89
#